data_AF-G0W7D5-F1
#
_entry.id   AF-G0W7D5-F1
#
_cell.length_a   1.000
_cell.length_b   1.000
_cell.length_c   1.000
_cell.angle_alpha   90.00
_cell.angle_beta   90.00
_cell.angle_gamma   90.00
#
_symmetry.space_group_name_H-M   'P 1'
#
loop_
_entity.id
_entity.type
_entity.pdbx_description
1 polymer ?
#
loop_
_entity_poly.entity_id
_entity_poly.type
_entity_poly.pdbx_seq_one_letter_code
_entity_poly.pdbx_strand_id
1 'polypeptide(L)'
;MVHKQITRVRYPLLLSSVFVYQPSEAPFDDLSSWPLSNDMSKKIRGKTIDEYSRCIHWNSELDIISLKFKCCSDVYYACYQCHEELTTHPVKRFDLNANPDVKVIICGNCCKEMTFEEYVESKNEYDRLCCFNCQSLFNPGCKLHYDLYFELDSDKYGRDHDIVDCKI
;
A
#
# COMPACT_ATOMS: atom_id res chain seq x y z
N MET A 1 -27.67 11.40 64.07
CA MET A 1 -28.29 10.06 64.04
C MET A 1 -29.44 10.08 63.05
N VAL A 2 -29.29 9.48 61.86
CA VAL A 2 -30.32 8.66 61.17
C VAL A 2 -29.55 7.88 60.09
N HIS A 3 -29.46 6.56 60.27
CA HIS A 3 -28.94 5.63 59.28
C HIS A 3 -29.87 5.60 58.06
N LYS A 4 -29.34 5.89 56.86
CA LYS A 4 -30.01 5.50 55.62
C LYS A 4 -29.59 4.08 55.28
N GLN A 5 -30.56 3.17 55.30
CA GLN A 5 -30.43 1.77 54.93
C GLN A 5 -30.03 1.66 53.46
N ILE A 6 -28.93 0.96 53.19
CA ILE A 6 -28.50 0.58 51.84
C ILE A 6 -29.11 -0.80 51.58
N THR A 7 -30.08 -0.85 50.65
CA THR A 7 -30.63 -2.10 50.13
C THR A 7 -29.58 -2.78 49.25
N ARG A 8 -29.14 -3.97 49.64
CA ARG A 8 -28.24 -4.81 48.84
C ARG A 8 -29.03 -5.47 47.71
N VAL A 9 -28.80 -5.04 46.47
CA VAL A 9 -29.19 -5.82 45.30
C VAL A 9 -28.13 -6.90 45.07
N ARG A 10 -28.55 -8.16 45.14
CA ARG A 10 -27.71 -9.34 44.88
C ARG A 10 -27.50 -9.48 43.37
N TYR A 11 -26.25 -9.34 42.91
CA TYR A 11 -25.85 -9.79 41.57
C TYR A 11 -25.43 -11.26 41.65
N PRO A 12 -25.91 -12.14 40.75
CA PRO A 12 -25.45 -13.52 40.71
C PRO A 12 -24.00 -13.58 40.22
N LEU A 13 -23.19 -14.38 40.91
CA LEU A 13 -21.84 -14.74 40.50
C LEU A 13 -21.95 -15.63 39.25
N LEU A 14 -21.65 -15.08 38.08
CA LEU A 14 -21.38 -15.89 36.90
C LEU A 14 -19.93 -16.39 37.00
N LEU A 15 -19.80 -17.70 37.22
CA LEU A 15 -18.55 -18.44 37.11
C LEU A 15 -18.01 -18.24 35.69
N SER A 16 -16.95 -17.44 35.57
CA SER A 16 -16.18 -17.30 34.35
C SER A 16 -15.48 -18.63 34.07
N SER A 17 -15.99 -19.40 33.12
CA SER A 17 -15.28 -20.50 32.51
C SER A 17 -13.98 -19.98 31.93
N VAL A 18 -12.85 -20.28 32.56
CA VAL A 18 -11.53 -20.07 31.99
C VAL A 18 -11.42 -21.07 30.84
N PHE A 19 -11.64 -20.62 29.61
CA PHE A 19 -11.28 -21.40 28.44
C PHE A 19 -9.75 -21.42 28.37
N VAL A 20 -9.17 -22.54 28.81
CA VAL A 20 -7.78 -22.87 28.52
C VAL A 20 -7.68 -23.06 27.01
N TYR A 21 -7.06 -22.12 26.32
CA TYR A 21 -6.76 -22.23 24.90
C TYR A 21 -5.67 -23.30 24.74
N GLN A 22 -6.06 -24.50 24.33
CA GLN A 22 -5.12 -25.51 23.85
C GLN A 22 -4.85 -25.22 22.37
N PRO A 23 -3.59 -25.00 21.96
CA PRO A 23 -3.26 -24.92 20.54
C PRO A 23 -3.40 -26.34 19.96
N SER A 24 -4.33 -26.52 19.03
CA SER A 24 -4.41 -27.75 18.26
C SER A 24 -3.17 -27.82 17.36
N GLU A 25 -2.30 -28.78 17.61
CA GLU A 25 -1.17 -29.09 16.73
C GLU A 25 -1.72 -29.50 15.36
N ALA A 26 -1.58 -28.61 14.38
CA ALA A 26 -1.84 -28.97 12.99
C ALA A 26 -0.80 -30.03 12.58
N PRO A 27 -1.21 -31.12 11.90
CA PRO A 27 -0.30 -32.21 11.56
C PRO A 27 0.84 -31.72 10.68
N PHE A 28 2.05 -31.95 11.16
CA PHE A 28 3.30 -31.78 10.46
C PHE A 28 3.45 -32.97 9.51
N ASP A 29 2.84 -32.93 8.32
CA ASP A 29 3.17 -33.75 7.12
C ASP A 29 2.08 -33.63 6.04
N ASP A 30 1.91 -32.43 5.47
CA ASP A 30 1.41 -32.30 4.10
C ASP A 30 1.81 -30.93 3.51
N LEU A 31 3.03 -30.87 2.96
CA LEU A 31 3.53 -29.69 2.23
C LEU A 31 2.86 -29.51 0.85
N SER A 32 1.86 -30.33 0.48
CA SER A 32 1.12 -30.17 -0.79
C SER A 32 -0.18 -29.36 -0.67
N SER A 33 -0.59 -29.01 0.55
CA SER A 33 -1.84 -28.27 0.81
C SER A 33 -1.64 -26.79 1.19
N TRP A 34 -0.41 -26.28 1.17
CA TRP A 34 -0.15 -24.85 1.31
C TRP A 34 -0.46 -24.20 -0.05
N PRO A 35 -1.36 -23.19 -0.13
CA PRO A 35 -1.58 -22.49 -1.39
C PRO A 35 -0.22 -21.95 -1.82
N LEU A 36 0.25 -22.43 -2.98
CA LEU A 36 1.45 -21.94 -3.65
C LEU A 36 1.47 -20.43 -3.50
N SER A 37 2.50 -19.96 -2.79
CA SER A 37 2.81 -18.56 -2.54
C SER A 37 2.22 -17.69 -3.63
N ASN A 38 1.30 -16.81 -3.25
CA ASN A 38 0.71 -15.83 -4.16
C ASN A 38 1.87 -15.23 -4.98
N ASP A 39 1.99 -15.59 -6.25
CA ASP A 39 3.06 -15.14 -7.16
C ASP A 39 2.86 -13.67 -7.57
N MET A 40 2.40 -12.87 -6.61
CA MET A 40 1.95 -11.50 -6.74
C MET A 40 3.10 -10.53 -6.38
N SER A 41 4.02 -10.94 -5.51
CA SER A 41 5.26 -10.19 -5.21
C SER A 41 6.22 -10.14 -6.40
N LYS A 42 6.08 -11.05 -7.38
CA LYS A 42 6.96 -11.16 -8.55
C LYS A 42 6.81 -10.03 -9.58
N LYS A 43 5.75 -9.22 -9.46
CA LYS A 43 5.53 -8.05 -10.32
C LYS A 43 6.30 -6.81 -9.83
N ILE A 44 6.73 -6.76 -8.58
CA ILE A 44 7.40 -5.60 -7.98
C ILE A 44 8.91 -5.89 -7.87
N ARG A 45 9.73 -4.93 -8.31
CA ARG A 45 11.19 -4.97 -8.22
C ARG A 45 11.72 -3.79 -7.43
N GLY A 46 12.77 -4.01 -6.67
CA GLY A 46 13.43 -2.96 -5.92
C GLY A 46 14.38 -3.56 -4.90
N LYS A 47 15.17 -2.69 -4.27
CA LYS A 47 15.85 -3.01 -3.02
C LYS A 47 14.83 -2.93 -1.88
N THR A 48 13.82 -3.79 -1.95
CA THR A 48 12.70 -3.78 -1.01
C THR A 48 13.16 -4.26 0.36
N ILE A 49 12.55 -3.71 1.41
CA ILE A 49 12.86 -4.06 2.80
C ILE A 49 11.75 -4.89 3.47
N ASP A 50 10.63 -5.09 2.76
CA ASP A 50 9.50 -5.92 3.16
C ASP A 50 8.63 -6.32 1.95
N GLU A 51 7.49 -6.94 2.25
CA GLU A 51 6.47 -7.39 1.31
C GLU A 51 5.52 -6.30 0.81
N TYR A 52 5.54 -5.09 1.41
CA TYR A 52 4.65 -3.98 1.08
C TYR A 52 5.25 -3.00 0.06
N SER A 53 6.31 -3.40 -0.62
CA SER A 53 7.06 -2.64 -1.63
C SER A 53 7.89 -1.45 -1.14
N ARG A 54 7.98 -1.23 0.17
CA ARG A 54 8.89 -0.22 0.74
C ARG A 54 10.33 -0.58 0.41
N CYS A 55 11.18 0.41 0.16
CA CYS A 55 12.57 0.20 -0.23
C CYS A 55 13.56 0.98 0.62
N ILE A 56 14.85 0.73 0.42
CA ILE A 56 15.90 1.46 1.15
C ILE A 56 15.89 2.98 0.90
N HIS A 57 15.26 3.44 -0.18
CA HIS A 57 15.17 4.87 -0.52
C HIS A 57 13.93 5.55 0.08
N TRP A 58 12.79 4.84 0.12
CA TRP A 58 11.49 5.34 0.60
C TRP A 58 10.78 4.24 1.39
N ASN A 59 10.52 4.48 2.67
CA ASN A 59 10.06 3.43 3.60
C ASN A 59 9.18 3.91 4.75
N SER A 60 8.53 5.07 4.63
CA SER A 60 7.42 5.38 5.53
C SER A 60 6.32 4.31 5.41
N GLU A 61 5.45 4.21 6.41
CA GLU A 61 4.28 3.34 6.37
C GLU A 61 3.34 3.60 5.17
N LEU A 62 3.48 4.75 4.50
CA LEU A 62 2.67 5.15 3.35
C LEU A 62 3.35 4.85 2.00
N ASP A 63 4.64 4.49 1.99
CA ASP A 63 5.43 4.22 0.77
C ASP A 63 5.19 2.81 0.24
N ILE A 64 3.91 2.47 0.08
CA ILE A 64 3.44 1.13 -0.27
C ILE A 64 2.80 1.07 -1.66
N ILE A 65 3.25 1.95 -2.57
CA ILE A 65 2.93 1.86 -3.99
C ILE A 65 4.20 1.56 -4.78
N SER A 66 4.04 0.88 -5.91
CA SER A 66 5.09 0.74 -6.91
C SER A 66 4.58 1.22 -8.26
N LEU A 67 5.50 1.76 -9.06
CA LEU A 67 5.19 2.47 -10.30
C LEU A 67 5.85 1.79 -11.49
N LYS A 68 5.15 1.77 -12.62
CA LYS A 68 5.62 1.16 -13.87
C LYS A 68 6.29 2.22 -14.75
N PHE A 69 7.42 1.85 -15.35
CA PHE A 69 8.09 2.66 -16.38
C PHE A 69 7.76 2.14 -17.78
N LYS A 70 7.69 3.02 -18.78
CA LYS A 70 7.41 2.62 -20.17
C LYS A 70 8.50 1.72 -20.75
N CYS A 71 9.75 1.90 -20.29
CA CYS A 71 10.87 1.04 -20.69
C CYS A 71 10.83 -0.37 -20.05
N CYS A 72 9.99 -0.60 -19.04
CA CYS A 72 9.86 -1.85 -18.30
C CYS A 72 8.38 -2.20 -18.06
N SER A 73 7.58 -2.31 -19.12
CA SER A 73 6.11 -2.41 -19.02
C SER A 73 5.56 -3.64 -18.29
N ASP A 74 6.38 -4.68 -18.12
CA ASP A 74 5.95 -5.95 -17.52
C ASP A 74 6.19 -6.02 -16.01
N VAL A 75 6.86 -5.00 -15.43
CA VAL A 75 7.22 -4.96 -14.01
C VAL A 75 6.99 -3.58 -13.41
N TYR A 76 6.76 -3.54 -12.11
CA TYR A 76 6.68 -2.33 -11.30
C TYR A 76 7.97 -2.18 -10.52
N TYR A 77 8.38 -0.95 -10.26
CA TYR A 77 9.52 -0.66 -9.38
C TYR A 77 9.05 0.06 -8.13
N ALA A 78 9.63 -0.30 -6.98
CA ALA A 78 9.35 0.33 -5.68
C ALA A 78 9.54 1.86 -5.73
N CYS A 79 10.58 2.32 -6.43
CA CYS A 79 10.81 3.74 -6.68
C CYS A 79 11.70 3.94 -7.92
N TYR A 80 11.94 5.20 -8.31
CA TYR A 80 12.75 5.53 -9.47
C TYR A 80 14.23 5.21 -9.27
N GLN A 81 14.77 5.40 -8.06
CA GLN A 81 16.16 5.05 -7.75
C GLN A 81 16.37 3.55 -7.79
N CYS A 82 15.39 2.76 -7.35
CA CYS A 82 15.40 1.30 -7.52
C CYS A 82 15.45 0.92 -9.01
N HIS A 83 14.71 1.62 -9.88
CA HIS A 83 14.81 1.40 -11.33
C HIS A 83 16.22 1.75 -11.86
N GLU A 84 16.74 2.93 -11.53
CA GLU A 84 18.07 3.38 -11.99
C GLU A 84 19.20 2.43 -11.54
N GLU A 85 19.11 1.89 -10.32
CA GLU A 85 20.11 0.99 -9.78
C GLU A 85 20.00 -0.46 -10.31
N LEU A 86 18.80 -0.89 -10.72
CA LEU A 86 18.52 -2.27 -11.16
C LEU A 86 18.46 -2.42 -12.69
N THR A 87 18.57 -1.33 -13.43
CA THR A 87 18.54 -1.33 -14.90
C THR A 87 19.72 -0.56 -15.48
N THR A 88 20.04 -0.84 -16.74
CA THR A 88 21.17 -0.22 -17.44
C THR A 88 20.72 0.65 -18.62
N HIS A 89 19.43 0.96 -18.70
CA HIS A 89 18.84 1.72 -19.81
C HIS A 89 18.22 3.02 -19.31
N PRO A 90 18.15 4.06 -20.17
CA PRO A 90 17.54 5.32 -19.79
C PRO A 90 16.03 5.16 -19.55
N VAL A 91 15.52 5.92 -18.58
CA VAL A 91 14.10 5.99 -18.26
C VAL A 91 13.29 6.41 -19.48
N LYS A 92 12.19 5.69 -19.75
CA LYS A 92 11.11 6.13 -20.64
C LYS A 92 9.83 6.27 -19.83
N ARG A 93 9.15 7.40 -20.01
CA ARG A 93 7.92 7.75 -19.30
C ARG A 93 6.69 7.32 -20.08
N PHE A 94 5.59 7.05 -19.39
CA PHE A 94 4.31 6.86 -20.06
C PHE A 94 3.68 8.20 -20.40
N ASP A 95 3.25 8.34 -21.65
CA ASP A 95 2.28 9.36 -22.04
C ASP A 95 0.89 8.86 -21.65
N LEU A 96 0.34 9.44 -20.58
CA LEU A 96 -0.96 9.06 -20.04
C LEU A 96 -2.13 9.59 -20.89
N ASN A 97 -1.91 10.62 -21.71
CA ASN A 97 -2.92 11.08 -22.65
C ASN A 97 -3.09 10.08 -23.79
N ALA A 98 -1.98 9.54 -24.30
CA ALA A 98 -2.01 8.50 -25.31
C ALA A 98 -2.41 7.12 -24.76
N ASN A 99 -2.25 6.87 -23.46
CA ASN A 99 -2.47 5.57 -22.83
C ASN A 99 -3.24 5.68 -21.49
N PRO A 100 -4.48 6.19 -21.48
CA PRO A 100 -5.20 6.46 -20.23
C PRO A 100 -5.52 5.19 -19.42
N ASP A 101 -5.73 4.07 -20.10
CA ASP A 101 -6.16 2.82 -19.49
C ASP A 101 -5.01 1.92 -18.99
N VAL A 102 -3.75 2.35 -19.20
CA VAL A 102 -2.61 1.53 -18.78
C VAL A 102 -2.50 1.49 -17.25
N LYS A 103 -2.40 0.28 -16.71
CA LYS A 103 -2.17 0.09 -15.27
C LYS A 103 -0.71 0.40 -14.94
N VAL A 104 -0.49 1.55 -14.32
CA VAL A 104 0.85 2.12 -14.03
C VAL A 104 1.19 2.18 -12.55
N ILE A 105 0.23 1.92 -11.67
CA ILE A 105 0.44 1.81 -10.23
C ILE A 105 0.03 0.41 -9.76
N ILE A 106 0.74 -0.12 -8.78
CA ILE A 106 0.34 -1.32 -8.03
C ILE A 106 0.43 -1.05 -6.53
N CYS A 107 -0.59 -1.47 -5.77
CA CYS A 107 -0.57 -1.42 -4.31
C CYS A 107 0.34 -2.53 -3.75
N GLY A 108 1.32 -2.19 -2.92
CA GLY A 108 2.21 -3.14 -2.27
C GLY A 108 1.52 -4.07 -1.27
N ASN A 109 0.40 -3.64 -0.66
CA ASN A 109 -0.33 -4.47 0.32
C ASN A 109 -1.22 -5.54 -0.33
N CYS A 110 -2.01 -5.18 -1.34
CA CYS A 110 -2.98 -6.10 -1.95
C CYS A 110 -2.71 -6.43 -3.42
N CYS A 111 -1.62 -5.90 -3.98
CA CYS A 111 -1.21 -6.07 -5.38
C CYS A 111 -2.26 -5.64 -6.42
N LYS A 112 -3.22 -4.79 -6.03
CA LYS A 112 -4.18 -4.21 -6.97
C LYS A 112 -3.46 -3.27 -7.92
N GLU A 113 -3.50 -3.60 -9.22
CA GLU A 113 -3.05 -2.75 -10.32
C GLU A 113 -4.10 -1.68 -10.63
N MET A 114 -3.66 -0.44 -10.83
CA MET A 114 -4.50 0.74 -11.01
C MET A 114 -3.99 1.59 -12.17
N THR A 115 -4.91 2.22 -12.91
CA THR A 115 -4.53 3.34 -13.81
C THR A 115 -4.10 4.53 -12.98
N PHE A 116 -3.50 5.52 -13.63
CA PHE A 116 -3.18 6.77 -12.96
C PHE A 116 -4.43 7.49 -12.44
N GLU A 117 -5.50 7.55 -13.25
CA GLU A 117 -6.79 8.16 -12.87
C GLU A 117 -7.40 7.46 -11.64
N GLU A 118 -7.51 6.13 -11.69
CA GLU A 118 -8.04 5.34 -10.57
C GLU A 118 -7.27 5.60 -9.27
N TYR A 119 -5.95 5.78 -9.36
CA TYR A 119 -5.10 6.07 -8.21
C TYR A 119 -5.31 7.48 -7.65
N VAL A 120 -5.30 8.52 -8.49
CA VAL A 120 -5.43 9.91 -8.02
C VAL A 120 -6.83 10.23 -7.49
N GLU A 121 -7.86 9.55 -8.00
CA GLU A 121 -9.23 9.67 -7.52
C GLU A 121 -9.51 8.77 -6.29
N SER A 122 -8.63 7.82 -5.96
CA SER A 122 -8.88 6.87 -4.87
C SER A 122 -8.68 7.49 -3.50
N LYS A 123 -9.76 8.04 -2.96
CA LYS A 123 -9.81 8.60 -1.61
C LYS A 123 -10.81 7.86 -0.73
N ASN A 124 -10.50 7.77 0.56
CA ASN A 124 -11.44 7.27 1.56
C ASN A 124 -12.40 8.38 2.04
N GLU A 125 -13.27 8.04 2.99
CA GLU A 125 -14.26 8.96 3.57
C GLU A 125 -13.69 10.21 4.27
N TYR A 126 -12.37 10.24 4.54
CA TYR A 126 -11.65 11.36 5.15
C TYR A 126 -10.82 12.15 4.12
N ASP A 127 -11.11 12.01 2.82
CA ASP A 127 -10.37 12.62 1.71
C ASP A 127 -8.88 12.23 1.67
N ARG A 128 -8.51 11.07 2.24
CA ARG A 128 -7.13 10.58 2.22
C ARG A 128 -6.91 9.63 1.05
N LEU A 129 -5.81 9.83 0.34
CA LEU A 129 -5.36 8.97 -0.74
C LEU A 129 -5.13 7.53 -0.24
N CYS A 130 -5.76 6.55 -0.87
CA CYS A 130 -5.77 5.16 -0.41
C CYS A 130 -5.95 4.18 -1.56
N CYS A 131 -5.82 2.88 -1.29
CA CYS A 131 -6.18 1.83 -2.24
C CYS A 131 -7.70 1.60 -2.25
N PHE A 132 -8.37 1.74 -3.39
CA PHE A 132 -9.80 1.43 -3.46
C PHE A 132 -10.15 -0.04 -3.14
N ASN A 133 -9.17 -0.95 -3.25
CA ASN A 133 -9.38 -2.38 -2.99
C ASN A 133 -9.20 -2.77 -1.51
N CYS A 134 -8.14 -2.30 -0.86
CA CYS A 134 -7.79 -2.70 0.51
C CYS A 134 -7.80 -1.56 1.54
N GLN A 135 -8.07 -0.33 1.11
CA GLN A 135 -8.13 0.88 1.93
C GLN A 135 -6.82 1.28 2.62
N SER A 136 -5.70 0.60 2.34
CA SER A 136 -4.37 1.03 2.80
C SER A 136 -4.06 2.42 2.27
N LEU A 137 -3.52 3.28 3.13
CA LEU A 137 -3.19 4.66 2.80
C LEU A 137 -1.93 4.74 1.95
N PHE A 138 -1.90 5.70 1.04
CA PHE A 138 -0.74 5.98 0.19
C PHE A 138 -0.09 7.31 0.55
N ASN A 139 1.18 7.45 0.19
CA ASN A 139 1.92 8.68 0.41
C ASN A 139 1.47 9.75 -0.62
N PRO A 140 0.78 10.83 -0.21
CA PRO A 140 0.38 11.90 -1.14
C PRO A 140 1.59 12.67 -1.70
N GLY A 141 2.76 12.58 -1.05
CA GLY A 141 4.01 13.16 -1.51
C GLY A 141 4.56 12.53 -2.79
N CYS A 142 4.10 11.33 -3.19
CA CYS A 142 4.47 10.70 -4.46
C CYS A 142 4.19 11.61 -5.67
N LYS A 143 3.23 12.53 -5.57
CA LYS A 143 2.91 13.51 -6.62
C LYS A 143 4.06 14.40 -7.05
N LEU A 144 5.00 14.67 -6.13
CA LEU A 144 6.18 15.47 -6.43
C LEU A 144 7.13 14.79 -7.42
N HIS A 145 6.95 13.48 -7.65
CA HIS A 145 7.81 12.66 -8.49
C HIS A 145 7.13 12.13 -9.74
N TYR A 146 5.86 12.46 -10.01
CA TYR A 146 5.13 11.92 -11.16
C TYR A 146 5.85 12.19 -12.50
N ASP A 147 6.50 13.34 -12.64
CA ASP A 147 7.27 13.71 -13.83
C ASP A 147 8.42 12.73 -14.12
N LEU A 148 8.88 11.92 -13.16
CA LEU A 148 9.90 10.90 -13.39
C LEU A 148 9.34 9.66 -14.11
N TYR A 149 8.02 9.43 -14.02
CA TYR A 149 7.34 8.24 -14.53
C TYR A 149 6.42 8.56 -15.72
N PHE A 150 5.86 9.76 -15.75
CA PHE A 150 4.76 10.13 -16.63
C PHE A 150 5.04 11.43 -17.38
N GLU A 151 4.58 11.49 -18.62
CA GLU A 151 4.38 12.73 -19.35
C GLU A 151 2.95 13.18 -19.03
N LEU A 152 2.83 14.20 -18.18
CA LEU A 152 1.56 14.73 -17.71
C LEU A 152 1.16 15.96 -18.52
N ASP A 153 -0.14 16.11 -18.75
CA ASP A 153 -0.71 17.39 -19.13
C ASP A 153 -0.71 18.33 -17.91
N SER A 154 -0.02 19.46 -18.02
CA SER A 154 0.06 20.47 -16.96
C SER A 154 -1.31 21.03 -16.58
N ASP A 155 -2.28 21.00 -17.49
CA ASP A 155 -3.60 21.58 -17.27
C ASP A 155 -4.53 20.61 -16.53
N LYS A 156 -4.27 19.29 -16.59
CA LYS A 156 -5.08 18.25 -15.96
C LYS A 156 -4.55 17.81 -14.60
N TYR A 157 -3.24 17.70 -14.44
CA TYR A 157 -2.60 17.20 -13.21
C TYR A 157 -1.60 18.19 -12.62
N GLY A 158 -1.78 19.47 -12.94
CA GLY A 158 -0.88 20.57 -12.59
C GLY A 158 -0.42 20.53 -11.13
N ARG A 159 0.90 20.59 -10.95
CA ARG A 159 1.52 20.78 -9.64
C ARG A 159 1.05 22.13 -9.11
N ASP A 160 0.43 22.17 -7.94
CA ASP A 160 0.48 23.39 -7.13
C ASP A 160 1.97 23.68 -6.93
N HIS A 161 2.47 24.75 -7.54
CA HIS A 161 3.89 25.12 -7.56
C HIS A 161 4.40 25.60 -6.17
N ASP A 162 3.63 25.37 -5.10
CA ASP A 162 3.83 25.91 -3.76
C ASP A 162 4.18 24.85 -2.70
N ILE A 163 4.91 23.79 -3.03
CA ILE A 163 5.48 22.89 -2.01
C ILE A 163 6.98 22.75 -2.19
N VAL A 164 7.66 23.53 -1.36
CA VAL A 164 9.10 23.54 -1.07
C VAL A 164 9.53 22.16 -0.58
N ASP A 165 10.50 21.58 -1.29
CA ASP A 165 11.57 20.69 -0.81
C ASP A 165 11.29 19.95 0.53
N CYS A 166 10.45 18.92 0.51
CA CYS A 166 10.34 17.97 1.62
C CYS A 166 11.26 16.77 1.38
N LYS A 167 12.56 16.98 1.59
CA LYS A 167 13.38 15.94 2.22
C LYS A 167 13.00 15.93 3.70
N ILE A 168 12.20 14.96 4.12
CA ILE A 168 12.07 14.57 5.53
C ILE A 168 12.37 13.08 5.59
#